data_AF-C3YSH2-F1
#
_entry.id   AF-C3YSH2-F1
#
_cell.length_a   1.000
_cell.length_b   1.000
_cell.length_c   1.000
_cell.angle_alpha   90.00
_cell.angle_beta   90.00
_cell.angle_gamma   90.00
#
_symmetry.space_group_name_H-M   'P 1'
#
loop_
_entity.id
_entity.type
_entity.pdbx_description
1 polymer ?
#
loop_
_entity_poly.entity_id
_entity_poly.type
_entity_poly.pdbx_seq_one_letter_code
_entity_poly.pdbx_strand_id
1 'polypeptide(L)' 'DCDDVYKAGHTTSGVYTIQPDAAGASFRVYCEMEAGVGGWTVLQKRFDDSVGFAYDWETYK' A
#
# COMPACT_ATOMS: atom_id res chain seq x y z
N ASP A 1 6.63 -5.95 4.23
CA ASP A 1 5.52 -5.02 3.88
C ASP A 1 6.09 -3.60 3.76
N CYS A 2 5.28 -2.53 3.85
CA CYS A 2 5.82 -1.17 3.83
C CYS A 2 6.68 -0.83 5.06
N ASP A 3 6.49 -1.49 6.21
CA ASP A 3 7.34 -1.29 7.38
C ASP A 3 8.75 -1.85 7.14
N ASP A 4 8.85 -3.03 6.52
CA ASP A 4 10.15 -3.57 6.08
C ASP A 4 10.85 -2.65 5.07
N VAL A 5 10.09 -2.10 4.11
CA VAL A 5 10.61 -1.14 3.13
C VAL A 5 11.13 0.12 3.82
N TYR A 6 10.41 0.65 4.81
CA TYR A 6 10.83 1.80 5.60
C TYR A 6 12.11 1.52 6.40
N LYS A 7 12.18 0.36 7.07
CA LYS A 7 13.36 -0.10 7.82
C LYS A 7 14.58 -0.33 6.93
N ALA A 8 14.38 -0.65 5.65
CA ALA A 8 15.45 -0.74 4.65
C ALA A 8 15.99 0.64 4.21
N GLY A 9 15.46 1.75 4.74
CA GLY A 9 15.92 3.11 4.50
C GLY A 9 15.12 3.87 3.44
N HIS A 10 14.03 3.29 2.92
CA HIS A 10 13.14 3.99 2.00
C HIS A 10 12.15 4.87 2.78
N THR A 11 12.45 6.16 2.85
CA THR A 11 11.70 7.14 3.67
C THR A 11 10.81 8.09 2.86
N THR A 12 10.62 7.84 1.56
CA THR A 12 9.76 8.66 0.70
C THR A 12 8.44 7.95 0.45
N SER A 13 7.31 8.64 0.63
CA SER A 13 6.00 8.07 0.28
C SER A 13 5.91 7.79 -1.22
N GLY A 14 5.37 6.64 -1.61
CA GLY A 14 5.35 6.24 -3.01
C GLY A 14 4.86 4.81 -3.23
N VAL A 15 4.88 4.37 -4.49
CA VAL A 15 4.51 2.99 -4.83
C VAL A 15 5.74 2.09 -4.76
N TYR A 16 5.64 1.03 -3.96
CA TYR A 16 6.69 0.03 -3.76
C TYR A 16 6.16 -1.37 -4.08
N THR A 17 7.08 -2.27 -4.44
CA THR A 17 6.78 -3.70 -4.59
C THR A 17 7.07 -4.40 -3.27
N ILE A 18 6.09 -5.10 -2.72
CA ILE A 18 6.22 -5.91 -1.51
C ILE A 18 5.86 -7.37 -1.81
N GLN A 19 6.33 -8.30 -0.98
CA GLN A 19 6.01 -9.72 -1.07
C GLN A 19 5.70 -10.27 0.32
N PRO A 20 4.45 -10.14 0.80
CA PRO A 20 4.00 -10.82 2.02
C PRO A 20 4.04 -12.34 1.83
N ASP A 21 4.49 -13.08 2.84
CA ASP A 21 4.63 -14.55 2.76
C ASP A 21 3.32 -15.26 2.37
N ALA A 22 2.20 -14.78 2.91
CA ALA A 22 0.88 -15.36 2.63
C ALA A 22 0.38 -15.12 1.20
N ALA A 23 0.95 -14.15 0.48
CA ALA A 23 0.49 -13.79 -0.86
C ALA A 23 1.06 -14.70 -1.97
N GLY A 24 2.17 -15.39 -1.72
CA GLY A 24 2.83 -16.27 -2.69
C GLY A 24 3.43 -15.57 -3.93
N ALA A 25 3.22 -14.26 -4.08
CA ALA A 25 3.75 -13.43 -5.16
C ALA A 25 3.95 -11.98 -4.68
N SER A 26 4.80 -11.24 -5.41
CA SER A 26 5.00 -9.82 -5.16
C SER A 26 3.96 -8.97 -5.88
N PHE A 27 3.57 -7.85 -5.26
CA PHE A 27 2.63 -6.90 -5.84
C PHE A 27 2.93 -5.46 -5.40
N ARG A 28 2.36 -4.49 -6.12
CA ARG A 28 2.59 -3.06 -5.88
C ARG A 28 1.58 -2.51 -4.88
N VAL A 29 2.07 -1.76 -3.90
CA VAL A 29 1.27 -1.04 -2.91
C VAL A 29 1.76 0.40 -2.79
N TYR A 30 0.90 1.30 -2.33
CA TYR A 30 1.34 2.62 -1.91
C TYR A 30 1.78 2.57 -0.45
N CYS A 31 3.03 2.99 -0.19
CA CYS A 31 3.57 3.14 1.15
C CYS A 31 3.59 4.60 1.57
N GLU A 32 3.07 4.89 2.75
CA GLU A 32 3.14 6.21 3.37
C GLU A 32 4.27 6.23 4.40
N MET A 33 5.30 7.04 4.10
CA MET A 33 6.59 7.05 4.81
C MET A 33 6.82 8.36 5.58
N GLU A 34 5.80 8.82 6.31
CA GLU A 34 5.93 10.04 7.11
C GLU A 34 7.05 9.90 8.16
N ALA A 35 7.86 10.96 8.31
CA ALA A 35 9.03 10.92 9.18
C ALA A 35 8.63 10.60 10.63
N GLY A 36 9.20 9.54 11.19
CA GLY A 36 9.01 9.13 12.59
C GLY A 36 7.83 8.18 12.85
N VAL A 37 6.92 7.99 11.89
CA VAL A 37 5.73 7.12 12.00
C VAL A 37 5.45 6.31 10.72
N GLY A 38 6.30 6.41 9.71
CA GLY A 38 6.15 5.76 8.40
C GLY A 38 6.17 4.23 8.42
N GLY A 39 6.03 3.64 7.24
CA GLY A 39 5.92 2.18 7.08
C GLY A 39 4.47 1.71 6.87
N TRP A 40 3.54 2.63 6.63
CA TRP A 40 2.14 2.30 6.44
C TRP A 40 1.88 1.72 5.05
N THR A 41 1.29 0.52 5.01
CA THR A 41 0.76 -0.07 3.78
C THR A 41 -0.66 0.44 3.57
N VAL A 42 -0.86 1.30 2.57
CA VAL A 42 -2.19 1.87 2.30
C VAL A 42 -3.03 0.86 1.53
N LEU A 43 -4.10 0.38 2.17
CA LEU A 43 -5.06 -0.54 1.56
C LEU A 43 -6.10 0.18 0.69
N GLN A 44 -6.56 1.36 1.11
CA GLN A 44 -7.57 2.13 0.41
C GLN A 44 -7.40 3.63 0.70
N LYS A 45 -7.47 4.48 -0.33
CA LYS A 45 -7.43 5.95 -0.22
C LYS A 45 -8.40 6.60 -1.21
N ARG A 46 -9.09 7.66 -0.77
CA ARG A 46 -9.89 8.55 -1.64
C ARG A 46 -9.44 9.99 -1.45
N PHE A 47 -9.53 10.80 -2.50
CA PHE A 47 -9.12 12.21 -2.44
C PHE A 47 -9.94 13.14 -3.33
N ASP A 48 -10.51 12.66 -4.43
CA ASP A 48 -11.20 13.51 -5.41
C ASP A 48 -12.48 12.90 -6.01
N ASP A 49 -12.95 11.77 -5.46
CA ASP A 49 -14.12 11.02 -5.95
C ASP A 49 -14.06 10.62 -7.44
N SER A 50 -12.87 10.59 -8.04
CA SER A 50 -12.66 10.23 -9.45
C SER A 50 -12.98 8.77 -9.77
N VAL A 51 -13.01 7.91 -8.74
CA VAL A 51 -13.29 6.48 -8.86
C VAL A 51 -14.53 6.16 -8.05
N GLY A 52 -15.53 5.52 -8.69
CA GLY A 52 -16.70 4.99 -8.00
C GLY A 52 -16.33 3.79 -7.12
N PHE A 53 -17.10 3.53 -6.06
CA PHE A 53 -16.86 2.41 -5.13
C PHE A 53 -18.10 1.53 -4.94
N ALA A 54 -19.07 1.64 -5.85
CA ALA A 54 -20.25 0.79 -5.87
C ALA A 54 -19.96 -0.40 -6.80
N TYR A 55 -19.25 -1.40 -6.28
CA TYR A 55 -18.90 -2.62 -7.02
C TYR A 55 -19.41 -3.88 -6.32
N ASP A 56 -19.42 -4.98 -7.06
CA ASP A 56 -19.75 -6.29 -6.52
C ASP A 56 -18.64 -6.87 -5.63
N TRP A 57 -18.95 -8.00 -5.00
CA TRP A 57 -18.05 -8.70 -4.09
C TRP A 57 -16.77 -9.20 -4.78
N GLU A 58 -16.89 -9.72 -6.00
CA GLU A 58 -15.74 -10.28 -6.73
C GLU A 58 -14.74 -9.19 -7.14
N THR A 59 -15.20 -7.95 -7.34
CA THR A 59 -14.32 -6.81 -7.62
C THR A 59 -13.50 -6.39 -6.40
N TYR A 60 -14.01 -6.60 -5.18
CA TYR A 60 -13.34 -6.20 -3.94
C TYR A 60 -12.46 -7.28 -3.31
N LYS A 61 -12.72 -8.55 -3.63
CA LYS A 61 -12.08 -9.71 -3.01
C LYS A 61 -10.77 -10.10 -3.71
#